data_AF-A0A163XWB0-F1
#
_entry.id   AF-A0A163XWB0-F1
#
_cell.length_a   1.000
_cell.length_b   1.000
_cell.length_c   1.000
_cell.angle_alpha   90.00
_cell.angle_beta   90.00
_cell.angle_gamma   90.00
#
_symmetry.space_group_name_H-M   'P 1'
#
loop_
_entity.id
_entity.type
_entity.pdbx_description
1 polymer ?
#
loop_
_entity_poly.entity_id
_entity_poly.type
_entity_poly.pdbx_seq_one_letter_code
_entity_poly.pdbx_strand_id
1 'polypeptide(L)'
;MDREFLSELFAGFGPVTIRRMFSGFGISADGINFALVLRGAVYLRADENSIPRFESEGSQCFQYEMRGKLRMIGSYWQLPERLYDDPDEVTEWARVAHAAAIRASLAKASKKRTAKKATTVKVVKKVAVKKVASKTVSKAAKKRKSSS
;
A
#
# COMPACT_ATOMS: atom_id res chain seq x y z
N MET A 1 19.05 14.15 7.92
CA MET A 1 17.87 13.57 8.62
C MET A 1 18.15 12.09 8.72
N ASP A 2 18.40 11.67 9.94
CA ASP A 2 19.07 10.42 10.25
C ASP A 2 18.20 9.62 11.21
N ARG A 3 18.54 8.34 11.41
CA ARG A 3 17.71 7.44 12.22
C ARG A 3 17.49 7.97 13.64
N GLU A 4 18.54 8.53 14.25
CA GLU A 4 18.54 8.97 15.65
C GLU A 4 17.57 10.13 15.88
N PHE A 5 17.66 11.16 15.04
CA PHE A 5 16.70 12.26 15.01
C PHE A 5 15.26 11.77 14.84
N LEU A 6 15.02 10.82 13.94
CA LEU A 6 13.68 10.26 13.74
C LEU A 6 13.21 9.46 14.96
N SER A 7 14.08 8.73 15.64
CA SER A 7 13.69 8.04 16.88
C SER A 7 13.36 9.01 18.01
N GLU A 8 14.07 10.13 18.12
CA GLU A 8 13.79 11.18 19.10
C GLU A 8 12.47 11.89 18.78
N LEU A 9 12.26 12.26 17.52
CA LEU A 9 11.04 12.92 17.04
C LEU A 9 9.77 12.10 17.33
N PHE A 10 9.87 10.78 17.26
CA PHE A 10 8.76 9.85 17.54
C PHE A 10 8.84 9.20 18.93
N ALA A 11 9.74 9.65 19.82
CA ALA A 11 9.95 9.01 21.12
C ALA A 11 8.68 9.00 21.98
N GLY A 12 7.91 10.09 21.98
CA GLY A 12 6.65 10.20 22.74
C GLY A 12 5.50 9.34 22.18
N PHE A 13 5.58 8.95 20.90
CA PHE A 13 4.63 8.00 20.30
C PHE A 13 4.88 6.56 20.77
N GLY A 14 6.15 6.20 20.95
CA GLY A 14 6.57 4.87 21.41
C GLY A 14 7.55 4.20 20.45
N PRO A 15 7.83 2.90 20.63
CA PRO A 15 8.85 2.20 19.88
C PRO A 15 8.50 2.12 18.38
N VAL A 16 9.29 2.81 17.55
CA VAL A 16 9.15 2.80 16.09
C VAL A 16 10.28 2.02 15.42
N THR A 17 9.93 1.30 14.36
CA THR A 17 10.88 0.63 13.47
C THR A 17 11.19 1.53 12.28
N ILE A 18 12.45 1.95 12.18
CA ILE A 18 12.96 2.82 11.11
C ILE A 18 13.78 1.98 10.13
N ARG A 19 13.31 1.86 8.88
CA ARG A 19 13.99 1.09 7.83
C ARG A 19 14.32 1.97 6.63
N ARG A 20 15.55 1.86 6.11
CA ARG A 20 15.95 2.60 4.91
C ARG A 20 15.17 2.11 3.69
N MET A 21 14.46 3.01 3.01
CA MET A 21 13.63 2.70 1.83
C MET A 21 13.62 3.90 0.86
N PHE A 22 13.72 3.65 -0.44
CA PHE A 22 13.52 4.65 -1.51
C PHE A 22 14.29 5.97 -1.32
N SER A 23 15.60 5.91 -1.03
CA SER A 23 16.44 7.10 -0.79
C SER A 23 16.08 7.91 0.47
N GLY A 24 15.31 7.34 1.38
CA GLY A 24 15.04 7.89 2.72
C GLY A 24 14.68 6.80 3.70
N PHE A 25 13.67 7.02 4.55
CA PHE A 25 13.30 6.08 5.62
C PHE A 25 11.80 5.79 5.63
N GLY A 26 11.43 4.53 5.79
CA GLY A 26 10.09 4.12 6.17
C GLY A 26 10.02 3.94 7.68
N ILE A 27 9.00 4.52 8.30
CA ILE A 27 8.76 4.44 9.75
C ILE A 27 7.50 3.62 9.97
N SER A 28 7.59 2.63 10.84
CA SER A 28 6.51 1.70 11.12
C SER A 28 6.39 1.40 12.60
N ALA A 29 5.16 1.19 13.06
CA ALA A 29 4.85 0.73 14.41
C ALA A 29 3.91 -0.47 14.31
N ASP A 30 4.18 -1.51 15.09
CA ASP A 30 3.46 -2.79 15.05
C ASP A 30 3.40 -3.42 13.64
N GLY A 31 4.47 -3.24 12.86
CA GLY A 31 4.54 -3.71 11.47
C GLY A 31 3.70 -2.91 10.46
N ILE A 32 3.09 -1.80 10.89
CA ILE A 32 2.27 -0.92 10.04
C ILE A 32 3.07 0.35 9.73
N ASN A 33 3.32 0.61 8.45
CA ASN A 33 3.96 1.85 8.00
C ASN A 33 2.97 3.02 8.06
N PHE A 34 3.28 4.00 8.90
CA PHE A 34 2.46 5.20 9.10
C PHE A 34 3.18 6.49 8.68
N ALA A 35 4.51 6.47 8.56
CA ALA A 35 5.27 7.63 8.10
C ALA A 35 6.41 7.24 7.14
N LEU A 36 6.82 8.18 6.31
CA LEU A 36 7.95 8.04 5.39
C LEU A 36 8.77 9.33 5.38
N VAL A 37 10.06 9.20 5.14
CA VAL A 37 11.00 10.31 5.02
C VAL A 37 11.55 10.27 3.62
N LEU A 38 11.37 11.36 2.88
CA LEU A 38 11.85 11.46 1.50
C LEU A 38 12.24 12.90 1.21
N ARG A 39 13.32 13.10 0.45
CA ARG A 39 13.81 14.44 0.08
C ARG A 39 13.99 15.39 1.27
N GLY A 40 14.37 14.84 2.44
CA GLY A 40 14.59 15.63 3.66
C GLY A 40 13.33 16.05 4.41
N ALA A 41 12.14 15.58 4.01
CA ALA A 41 10.88 15.86 4.71
C ALA A 41 10.24 14.58 5.24
N VAL A 42 9.63 14.67 6.41
CA VAL A 42 8.76 13.64 7.00
C VAL A 42 7.36 13.79 6.41
N TYR A 43 6.78 12.67 6.00
CA TYR A 43 5.42 12.59 5.52
C TYR A 43 4.65 11.57 6.37
N LEU A 44 3.54 12.01 6.93
CA LEU A 44 2.62 11.18 7.70
C LEU A 44 1.50 10.67 6.81
N ARG A 45 1.01 9.48 7.14
CA ARG A 45 -0.16 8.91 6.49
C ARG A 45 -1.41 9.66 6.92
N ALA A 46 -2.23 10.08 5.96
CA ALA A 46 -3.50 10.75 6.21
C ALA A 46 -4.66 9.98 5.56
N ASP A 47 -5.84 10.10 6.16
CA ASP A 47 -7.11 9.71 5.58
C ASP A 47 -8.10 10.89 5.54
N GLU A 48 -9.30 10.65 5.03
CA GLU A 48 -10.36 11.66 4.85
C GLU A 48 -10.69 12.42 6.13
N ASN A 49 -10.49 11.81 7.30
CA ASN A 49 -10.74 12.45 8.59
C ASN A 49 -9.58 13.34 9.06
N SER A 50 -8.34 12.96 8.73
CA SER A 50 -7.16 13.74 9.14
C SER A 50 -6.74 14.81 8.14
N ILE A 51 -7.10 14.67 6.85
CA ILE A 51 -6.72 15.60 5.77
C ILE A 51 -7.05 17.07 6.11
N PRO A 52 -8.26 17.43 6.59
CA PRO A 52 -8.59 18.82 6.91
C PRO A 52 -7.65 19.45 7.96
N ARG A 53 -7.11 18.64 8.87
CA ARG A 53 -6.15 19.08 9.88
C ARG A 53 -4.80 19.43 9.25
N PHE A 54 -4.32 18.62 8.31
CA PHE A 54 -3.09 18.91 7.56
C PHE A 54 -3.25 20.16 6.69
N GLU A 55 -4.39 20.31 6.03
CA GLU A 55 -4.69 21.50 5.20
C GLU A 55 -4.75 22.79 6.02
N SER A 56 -5.34 22.72 7.22
CA SER A 56 -5.42 23.87 8.14
C SER A 56 -4.04 24.36 8.58
N GLU A 57 -3.05 23.46 8.64
CA GLU A 57 -1.67 23.77 9.00
C GLU A 57 -0.80 24.13 7.78
N GLY A 58 -1.40 24.24 6.59
CA GLY A 58 -0.68 24.56 5.35
C GLY A 58 0.23 23.43 4.85
N SER A 59 0.01 22.20 5.30
CA SER A 59 0.81 21.04 4.88
C SER A 59 0.55 20.67 3.43
N GLN A 60 1.55 20.11 2.77
CA GLN A 60 1.45 19.68 1.38
C GLN A 60 1.29 18.17 1.27
N CYS A 61 0.41 17.71 0.38
CA CYS A 61 0.33 16.30 0.05
C CYS A 61 1.61 15.86 -0.68
N PHE A 62 1.96 14.58 -0.57
CA PHE A 62 3.15 14.05 -1.24
C PHE A 62 2.94 14.03 -2.75
N GLN A 63 3.86 14.65 -3.50
CA GLN A 63 3.78 14.71 -4.96
C GLN A 63 5.08 14.19 -5.58
N TYR A 64 4.96 13.44 -6.66
CA TYR A 64 6.11 12.98 -7.43
C TYR A 64 5.83 13.08 -8.92
N GLU A 65 6.88 13.36 -9.70
CA GLU A 65 6.78 13.36 -11.15
C GLU A 65 6.93 11.94 -11.69
N MET A 66 6.03 11.54 -12.59
CA MET A 66 6.10 10.29 -13.31
C MET A 66 5.87 10.55 -14.81
N ARG A 67 6.90 10.30 -15.64
CA ARG A 67 6.86 10.52 -17.10
C ARG A 67 6.40 11.95 -17.47
N GLY A 68 6.96 12.97 -16.81
CA GLY A 68 6.61 14.38 -17.05
C GLY A 68 5.21 14.79 -16.57
N LYS A 69 4.53 13.94 -15.78
CA LYS A 69 3.23 14.28 -15.16
C LYS A 69 3.37 14.25 -13.64
N LEU A 70 2.92 15.31 -12.99
CA LEU A 70 2.86 15.39 -11.53
C LEU A 70 1.73 14.47 -11.01
N ARG A 71 2.08 13.56 -10.11
CA ARG A 71 1.14 12.65 -9.45
C ARG A 71 1.11 12.97 -7.96
N MET A 72 -0.07 13.33 -7.48
CA MET A 72 -0.32 13.57 -6.06
C MET A 72 -0.73 12.26 -5.38
N ILE A 73 -0.15 11.98 -4.21
CA ILE A 73 -0.53 10.89 -3.33
C ILE A 73 -1.26 11.50 -2.13
N GLY A 74 -2.59 11.55 -2.19
CA GLY A 74 -3.43 12.10 -1.12
C GLY A 74 -3.41 11.30 0.20
N SER A 75 -2.72 10.16 0.25
CA SER A 75 -2.56 9.36 1.47
C SER A 75 -1.34 9.74 2.31
N TYR A 76 -0.45 10.60 1.82
CA TYR A 76 0.75 11.03 2.55
C TYR A 76 0.85 12.55 2.51
N TRP A 77 1.04 13.17 3.67
CA TRP A 77 1.10 14.62 3.84
C TRP A 77 2.34 14.98 4.63
N GLN A 78 2.99 16.08 4.22
CA GLN A 78 4.20 16.57 4.85
C GLN A 78 3.90 16.97 6.30
N LEU A 79 4.81 16.64 7.21
CA LEU A 79 4.77 17.11 8.58
C LEU A 79 4.98 18.64 8.59
N PRO A 80 4.07 19.42 9.20
CA PRO A 80 4.25 20.85 9.40
C PRO A 80 5.61 21.20 10.01
N GLU A 81 6.24 22.28 9.53
CA GLU A 81 7.61 22.63 9.96
C GLU A 81 7.69 22.93 11.47
N ARG A 82 6.67 23.60 12.03
CA ARG A 82 6.59 23.88 13.47
C ARG A 82 6.71 22.63 14.35
N LEU A 83 6.27 21.48 13.84
CA LEU A 83 6.24 20.25 14.63
C LEU A 83 7.62 19.60 14.76
N TYR A 84 8.62 20.00 13.96
CA TYR A 84 9.97 19.50 14.18
C TYR A 84 10.58 20.01 15.48
N ASP A 85 10.10 21.16 15.99
CA ASP A 85 10.52 21.74 17.27
C ASP A 85 9.66 21.25 18.46
N ASP A 86 8.46 20.71 18.20
CA ASP A 86 7.49 20.25 19.21
C ASP A 86 7.23 18.72 19.13
N PRO A 87 8.14 17.87 19.65
CA PRO A 87 8.00 16.40 19.59
C PRO A 87 6.78 15.86 20.35
N ASP A 88 6.30 16.59 21.36
CA ASP A 88 5.06 16.27 22.07
C ASP A 88 3.83 16.40 21.16
N GLU A 89 3.75 17.47 20.35
CA GLU A 89 2.68 17.56 19.36
C GLU A 89 2.83 16.49 18.28
N VAL A 90 4.05 16.23 17.80
CA VAL A 90 4.31 15.17 16.81
C VAL A 90 3.74 13.83 17.26
N THR A 91 3.78 13.54 18.55
CA THR A 91 3.19 12.32 19.12
C THR A 91 1.71 12.21 18.78
N GLU A 92 0.94 13.29 18.94
CA GLU A 92 -0.49 13.31 18.60
C GLU A 92 -0.73 13.13 17.10
N TRP A 93 0.07 13.79 16.27
CA TRP A 93 0.01 13.65 14.82
C TRP A 93 0.38 12.22 14.36
N ALA A 94 1.38 11.61 14.99
CA ALA A 94 1.79 10.23 14.75
C ALA A 94 0.69 9.23 15.12
N ARG A 95 -0.02 9.45 16.24
CA ARG A 95 -1.19 8.64 16.64
C ARG A 95 -2.30 8.70 15.60
N VAL A 96 -2.64 9.90 15.13
CA VAL A 96 -3.65 10.09 14.08
C VAL A 96 -3.23 9.36 12.79
N ALA A 97 -1.96 9.50 12.39
CA ALA A 97 -1.43 8.87 11.19
C ALA A 97 -1.38 7.33 11.30
N HIS A 98 -1.01 6.80 12.46
CA HIS A 98 -1.00 5.37 12.74
C HIS A 98 -2.40 4.78 12.69
N ALA A 99 -3.38 5.47 13.28
CA ALA A 99 -4.79 5.08 13.19
C ALA A 99 -5.28 5.06 11.73
N ALA A 100 -4.93 6.06 10.93
CA ALA A 100 -5.23 6.09 9.49
C ALA A 100 -4.55 4.93 8.73
N ALA A 101 -3.30 4.60 9.09
CA ALA A 101 -2.56 3.47 8.50
C ALA A 101 -3.19 2.11 8.86
N ILE A 102 -3.65 1.92 10.10
CA ILE A 102 -4.41 0.74 10.53
C ILE A 102 -5.68 0.60 9.71
N ARG A 103 -6.50 1.65 9.59
CA ARG A 103 -7.74 1.65 8.79
C ARG A 103 -7.45 1.26 7.34
N ALA A 104 -6.42 1.84 6.74
CA ALA A 104 -6.00 1.52 5.37
C ALA A 104 -5.53 0.05 5.22
N SER A 105 -4.82 -0.49 6.21
CA SER A 105 -4.37 -1.88 6.24
C SER A 105 -5.54 -2.86 6.31
N LEU A 106 -6.52 -2.59 7.18
CA LEU A 106 -7.74 -3.37 7.32
C LEU A 106 -8.58 -3.36 6.03
N ALA A 107 -8.72 -2.20 5.39
CA ALA A 107 -9.39 -2.07 4.10
C ALA A 107 -8.68 -2.85 2.97
N LYS A 108 -7.35 -2.94 2.99
CA LYS A 108 -6.59 -3.78 2.04
C LYS A 108 -6.79 -5.27 2.32
N ALA A 109 -6.83 -5.69 3.58
CA ALA A 109 -7.04 -7.09 3.95
C ALA A 109 -8.41 -7.61 3.49
N SER A 110 -9.47 -6.81 3.64
CA SER A 110 -10.81 -7.17 3.15
C SER A 110 -10.86 -7.25 1.62
N LYS A 111 -10.22 -6.31 0.90
CA LYS A 111 -10.15 -6.31 -0.57
C LYS A 111 -9.34 -7.49 -1.12
N LYS A 112 -8.27 -7.91 -0.44
CA LYS A 112 -7.48 -9.11 -0.78
C LYS A 112 -8.31 -10.39 -0.62
N ARG A 113 -9.19 -10.46 0.38
CA ARG A 113 -10.11 -11.59 0.61
C ARG A 113 -11.14 -11.73 -0.50
N THR A 114 -11.68 -10.61 -0.99
CA THR A 114 -12.65 -10.58 -2.11
C THR A 114 -11.97 -10.88 -3.46
N ALA A 115 -10.75 -10.39 -3.68
CA ALA A 115 -9.97 -10.69 -4.87
C ALA A 115 -9.58 -12.18 -4.95
N LYS A 116 -9.22 -12.82 -3.82
CA LYS A 116 -8.98 -14.27 -3.78
C LYS A 116 -10.23 -15.08 -4.15
N LYS A 117 -11.43 -14.65 -3.70
CA LYS A 117 -12.72 -15.28 -4.05
C LYS A 117 -13.08 -15.11 -5.53
N ALA A 118 -12.79 -13.94 -6.13
CA ALA A 118 -13.02 -13.67 -7.55
C ALA A 118 -12.07 -14.47 -8.48
N THR A 119 -10.83 -14.72 -8.05
CA THR A 119 -9.89 -15.56 -8.81
C THR A 119 -10.28 -17.04 -8.77
N THR A 120 -10.77 -17.56 -7.63
CA THR A 120 -11.27 -18.94 -7.57
C THR A 120 -12.51 -19.14 -8.45
N VAL A 121 -13.45 -18.19 -8.49
CA VAL A 121 -14.65 -18.27 -9.35
C VAL A 121 -14.31 -18.18 -10.86
N LYS A 122 -13.30 -17.40 -11.25
CA LYS A 122 -12.85 -17.33 -12.66
C LYS A 122 -12.12 -18.61 -13.12
N VAL A 123 -11.44 -19.33 -12.23
CA VAL A 123 -10.77 -20.60 -12.58
C VAL A 123 -11.80 -21.71 -12.81
N VAL A 124 -12.84 -21.86 -11.99
CA VAL A 124 -13.87 -22.90 -12.21
C VAL A 124 -14.68 -22.67 -13.50
N LYS A 125 -14.96 -21.41 -13.87
CA LYS A 125 -15.68 -21.11 -15.12
C LYS A 125 -14.83 -21.38 -16.38
N LYS A 126 -13.49 -21.28 -16.30
CA LYS A 126 -12.58 -21.55 -17.41
C LYS A 126 -12.32 -23.05 -17.65
N VAL A 127 -12.49 -23.89 -16.62
CA VAL A 127 -12.37 -25.36 -16.76
C VAL A 127 -13.65 -25.99 -17.35
N ALA A 128 -14.83 -25.43 -17.10
CA ALA A 128 -16.09 -25.95 -17.65
C ALA A 128 -16.23 -25.73 -19.18
N VAL A 129 -15.70 -24.63 -19.73
CA VAL A 129 -15.77 -24.34 -21.18
C VAL A 129 -14.82 -25.22 -22.01
N LYS A 130 -13.75 -25.76 -21.41
CA LYS A 130 -12.77 -26.58 -22.15
C LYS A 130 -13.18 -28.06 -22.28
N LYS A 131 -14.23 -28.51 -21.58
CA LYS A 131 -14.63 -29.94 -21.57
C LYS A 131 -15.64 -30.33 -22.66
N VAL A 132 -16.24 -29.37 -23.36
CA VAL A 132 -17.24 -29.63 -24.44
C VAL A 132 -16.64 -29.65 -25.85
N ALA A 133 -15.40 -29.22 -26.06
CA ALA A 133 -14.79 -29.14 -27.41
C ALA A 133 -13.90 -30.35 -27.79
N SER A 134 -13.78 -31.39 -26.95
CA SER A 134 -12.81 -32.49 -27.16
C SER A 134 -13.42 -33.82 -27.64
N LYS A 135 -14.73 -33.92 -27.92
CA LYS A 135 -15.36 -35.22 -28.20
C LYS A 135 -15.62 -35.59 -29.67
N THR A 136 -15.09 -34.83 -30.64
CA THR A 136 -15.45 -35.06 -32.07
C THR A 136 -14.31 -35.55 -32.98
N VAL A 137 -13.08 -35.75 -32.50
CA VAL A 137 -11.98 -36.20 -33.39
C VAL A 137 -11.21 -37.37 -32.78
N SER A 138 -11.87 -38.52 -32.64
CA SER A 138 -11.18 -39.79 -32.29
C SER A 138 -11.91 -41.02 -32.85
N LYS A 139 -12.31 -40.99 -34.13
CA LYS A 139 -12.81 -42.21 -34.79
C LYS A 139 -12.64 -42.18 -36.32
N ALA A 140 -11.41 -42.04 -36.81
CA ALA A 140 -11.12 -42.26 -38.24
C ALA A 140 -9.63 -42.51 -38.53
N ALA A 141 -9.01 -43.52 -37.91
CA ALA A 141 -7.70 -44.02 -38.36
C ALA A 141 -7.39 -45.42 -37.80
N LYS A 142 -8.18 -46.44 -38.19
CA LYS A 142 -7.76 -47.85 -38.08
C LYS A 142 -8.47 -48.74 -39.10
N LYS A 143 -7.98 -48.77 -40.34
CA LYS A 143 -8.09 -49.95 -41.23
C LYS A 143 -7.30 -49.75 -42.54
N ARG A 144 -6.06 -50.24 -42.58
CA ARG A 144 -5.46 -50.86 -43.78
C ARG A 144 -4.61 -52.04 -43.30
N LYS A 145 -5.20 -53.24 -43.30
CA LYS A 145 -4.51 -54.55 -43.48
C LYS A 145 -5.51 -55.71 -43.41
N SER A 146 -5.74 -56.34 -44.56
CA SER A 146 -6.09 -57.76 -44.81
C SER A 146 -6.57 -57.81 -46.27
N SER A 147 -5.69 -58.08 -47.25
CA SER A 147 -5.35 -59.42 -47.76
C SER A 147 -6.42 -59.99 -48.69
N SER A 148 -6.22 -59.88 -49.99
CA SER A 148 -5.94 -60.98 -50.92
C SER A 148 -5.85 -60.44 -52.34
#